data_AF-A0AAD1M789-F1
#
_entry.id   AF-A0AAD1M789-F1
#
_cell.length_a   1.000
_cell.length_b   1.000
_cell.length_c   1.000
_cell.angle_alpha   90.00
_cell.angle_beta   90.00
_cell.angle_gamma   90.00
#
_symmetry.space_group_name_H-M   'P 1'
#
loop_
_entity.id
_entity.type
_entity.pdbx_description
1 polymer ?
#
loop_
_entity_poly.entity_id
_entity_poly.type
_entity_poly.pdbx_seq_one_letter_code
_entity_poly.pdbx_strand_id
1 'polypeptide(L)'
;MGAVDADAVVTAAWLHDVGYAPSVRSTGFHPIDGAVFVRDEGFSAVVVALVAYHTGAVFEARERGLLDALAEFTAPSSLLLDVLTCADLTTSPQGSPVRAEDRVTEILSRYPNGDPVHRAIGRAAPSLLAAAARVGASAC
;
A
#
# COMPACT_ATOMS: atom_id res chain seq x y z
N MET A 1 -1.26 -12.63 15.69
CA MET A 1 -1.22 -12.86 14.22
C MET A 1 -0.90 -14.32 13.99
N GLY A 2 -1.72 -15.04 13.21
CA GLY A 2 -1.46 -16.45 12.92
C GLY A 2 -0.32 -16.63 11.90
N ALA A 3 0.20 -17.85 11.74
CA ALA A 3 1.26 -18.13 10.75
C ALA A 3 0.83 -17.83 9.30
N VAL A 4 -0.43 -18.12 8.96
CA VAL A 4 -1.02 -17.84 7.64
C VAL A 4 -1.15 -16.32 7.40
N ASP A 5 -1.48 -15.55 8.43
CA ASP A 5 -1.56 -14.09 8.32
C ASP A 5 -0.18 -13.47 8.08
N ALA A 6 0.85 -13.98 8.75
CA ALA A 6 2.22 -13.51 8.56
C ALA A 6 2.72 -13.81 7.14
N ASP A 7 2.45 -15.00 6.61
CA ASP A 7 2.82 -15.39 5.25
C ASP A 7 2.11 -14.53 4.18
N ALA A 8 0.83 -14.23 4.40
CA ALA A 8 0.07 -13.34 3.53
C ALA A 8 0.65 -11.91 3.52
N VAL A 9 1.05 -11.37 4.67
CA VAL A 9 1.68 -10.05 4.76
C VAL A 9 3.04 -10.03 4.07
N VAL A 10 3.88 -11.04 4.27
CA VAL A 10 5.18 -11.15 3.57
C VAL A 10 4.98 -11.23 2.06
N THR A 11 4.02 -12.05 1.61
CA THR A 11 3.67 -12.17 0.19
C THR A 11 3.19 -10.85 -0.37
N ALA A 12 2.29 -10.15 0.33
CA ALA A 12 1.83 -8.83 -0.08
C ALA A 12 2.96 -7.78 -0.08
N ALA A 13 3.93 -7.86 0.84
CA ALA A 13 5.08 -6.96 0.85
C ALA A 13 5.93 -7.09 -0.41
N TRP A 14 6.11 -8.31 -0.94
CA TRP A 14 6.77 -8.52 -2.23
C TRP A 14 5.96 -7.99 -3.43
N LEU A 15 4.63 -8.01 -3.34
CA LEU A 15 3.74 -7.82 -4.49
C LEU A 15 3.00 -6.47 -4.52
N HIS A 16 3.03 -5.66 -3.45
CA HIS A 16 2.16 -4.48 -3.33
C HIS A 16 2.30 -3.50 -4.51
N ASP A 17 3.51 -3.34 -5.04
CA ASP A 17 3.83 -2.46 -6.17
C ASP A 17 3.86 -3.15 -7.54
N VAL A 18 3.46 -4.44 -7.63
CA VAL A 18 3.49 -5.21 -8.89
C VAL A 18 2.65 -4.55 -10.00
N GLY A 19 1.62 -3.79 -9.64
CA GLY A 19 0.78 -3.04 -10.57
C GLY A 19 1.50 -1.97 -11.39
N TYR A 20 2.72 -1.57 -11.00
CA TYR A 20 3.55 -0.69 -11.83
C TYR A 20 4.13 -1.38 -13.06
N ALA A 21 4.23 -2.71 -13.07
CA ALA A 21 4.83 -3.45 -14.18
C ALA A 21 4.06 -3.19 -15.49
N PRO A 22 4.73 -2.89 -16.62
CA PRO A 22 4.05 -2.58 -17.87
C PRO A 22 3.10 -3.68 -18.39
N SER A 23 3.37 -4.94 -18.06
CA SER A 23 2.52 -6.09 -18.41
C SER A 23 1.29 -6.26 -17.51
N VAL A 24 1.27 -5.59 -16.35
CA VAL A 24 0.19 -5.66 -15.36
C VAL A 24 -0.69 -4.41 -15.41
N ARG A 25 -0.08 -3.25 -15.66
CA ARG A 25 -0.76 -1.97 -15.69
C ARG A 25 -1.92 -1.96 -16.69
N SER A 26 -3.10 -1.54 -16.23
CA SER A 26 -4.34 -1.49 -17.02
C SER A 26 -5.08 -0.17 -16.82
N THR A 27 -5.37 0.19 -15.57
CA THR A 27 -6.06 1.44 -15.20
C THR A 27 -5.09 2.60 -14.99
N GLY A 28 -3.81 2.30 -14.73
CA GLY A 28 -2.81 3.30 -14.34
C GLY A 28 -2.88 3.68 -12.86
N PHE A 29 -3.63 2.91 -12.06
CA PHE A 29 -3.61 2.96 -10.60
C PHE A 29 -3.13 1.61 -10.07
N HIS A 30 -1.86 1.56 -9.68
CA HIS A 30 -1.15 0.32 -9.42
C HIS A 30 -1.75 -0.56 -8.29
N PRO A 31 -2.46 -0.05 -7.25
CA PRO A 31 -3.07 -0.93 -6.25
C PRO A 31 -4.17 -1.79 -6.86
N ILE A 32 -5.03 -1.22 -7.72
CA ILE A 32 -6.07 -1.97 -8.41
C ILE A 32 -5.46 -2.91 -9.45
N ASP A 33 -4.55 -2.40 -10.29
CA ASP A 33 -3.91 -3.21 -11.34
C ASP A 33 -3.17 -4.42 -10.74
N GLY A 34 -2.43 -4.19 -9.66
CA GLY A 34 -1.75 -5.25 -8.91
C GLY A 34 -2.73 -6.23 -8.26
N ALA A 35 -3.81 -5.74 -7.66
CA ALA A 35 -4.81 -6.59 -7.01
C ALA A 35 -5.56 -7.49 -8.01
N VAL A 36 -5.89 -6.97 -9.20
CA VAL A 36 -6.46 -7.80 -10.28
C VAL A 36 -5.46 -8.88 -10.67
N PHE A 37 -4.19 -8.52 -10.90
CA PHE A 37 -3.17 -9.49 -11.30
C PHE A 37 -2.95 -10.59 -10.28
N VAL A 38 -2.74 -10.26 -8.98
CA VAL A 38 -2.51 -11.31 -7.97
C VAL A 38 -3.76 -12.17 -7.73
N ARG A 39 -4.96 -11.63 -7.95
CA ARG A 39 -6.19 -12.44 -7.91
C ARG A 39 -6.21 -13.46 -9.05
N ASP A 40 -5.86 -13.03 -10.26
CA ASP A 40 -5.86 -13.88 -11.46
C ASP A 40 -4.76 -14.95 -11.41
N GLU A 41 -3.63 -14.66 -10.75
CA GLU A 41 -2.56 -15.62 -10.44
C GLU A 41 -2.91 -16.57 -9.28
N GLY A 42 -4.10 -16.45 -8.68
CA GLY A 42 -4.60 -17.39 -7.68
C GLY A 42 -4.08 -17.17 -6.25
N PHE A 43 -3.56 -15.98 -5.93
CA PHE A 43 -3.20 -15.66 -4.55
C PHE A 43 -4.44 -15.56 -3.64
N SER A 44 -4.22 -15.71 -2.33
CA SER A 44 -5.30 -15.69 -1.35
C SER A 44 -6.03 -14.33 -1.32
N ALA A 45 -7.30 -14.33 -0.92
CA ALA A 45 -8.10 -13.12 -0.78
C ALA A 45 -7.47 -12.08 0.16
N VAL A 46 -6.70 -12.52 1.17
CA VAL A 46 -5.97 -11.62 2.08
C VAL A 46 -4.84 -10.90 1.36
N VAL A 47 -4.07 -11.60 0.50
CA VAL A 47 -3.00 -10.97 -0.30
C VAL A 47 -3.61 -9.99 -1.30
N VAL A 48 -4.67 -10.38 -2.00
CA VAL A 48 -5.39 -9.51 -2.94
C VAL A 48 -5.87 -8.23 -2.24
N ALA A 49 -6.49 -8.37 -1.07
CA ALA A 49 -6.96 -7.24 -0.27
C ALA A 49 -5.82 -6.33 0.19
N LEU A 50 -4.71 -6.90 0.66
CA LEU A 50 -3.55 -6.13 1.09
C LEU A 50 -2.92 -5.35 -0.09
N VAL A 51 -2.79 -5.96 -1.26
CA VAL A 51 -2.29 -5.29 -2.47
C VAL A 51 -3.26 -4.19 -2.92
N ALA A 52 -4.58 -4.41 -2.88
CA ALA A 52 -5.56 -3.40 -3.28
C ALA A 52 -5.54 -2.14 -2.39
N TYR A 53 -5.32 -2.32 -1.08
CA TYR A 53 -5.47 -1.27 -0.08
C TYR A 53 -4.14 -0.70 0.45
N HIS A 54 -2.99 -1.16 -0.05
CA HIS A 54 -1.67 -0.80 0.49
C HIS A 54 -1.43 0.71 0.53
N THR A 55 -0.64 1.14 1.51
CA THR A 55 -0.09 2.51 1.66
C THR A 55 -1.10 3.63 1.41
N GLY A 56 -2.33 3.45 1.89
CA GLY A 56 -3.37 4.47 1.80
C GLY A 56 -3.99 4.61 0.41
N ALA A 57 -3.99 3.55 -0.41
CA ALA A 57 -4.60 3.49 -1.74
C ALA A 57 -6.00 4.12 -1.81
N VAL A 58 -6.82 4.02 -0.76
CA VAL A 58 -8.14 4.66 -0.67
C VAL A 58 -8.10 6.19 -0.88
N PHE A 59 -7.04 6.87 -0.43
CA PHE A 59 -6.89 8.32 -0.60
C PHE A 59 -6.59 8.69 -2.05
N GLU A 60 -5.80 7.89 -2.75
CA GLU A 60 -5.47 8.10 -4.16
C GLU A 60 -6.60 7.65 -5.08
N ALA A 61 -7.26 6.54 -4.77
CA ALA A 61 -8.48 6.12 -5.45
C ALA A 61 -9.53 7.23 -5.45
N ARG A 62 -9.69 7.95 -4.33
CA ARG A 62 -10.56 9.13 -4.26
C ARG A 62 -10.14 10.25 -5.19
N GLU A 63 -8.84 10.55 -5.27
CA GLU A 63 -8.32 11.57 -6.19
C GLU A 63 -8.49 11.22 -7.66
N ARG A 64 -8.49 9.93 -7.97
CA ARG A 64 -8.62 9.40 -9.33
C ARG A 64 -10.07 9.07 -9.72
N GLY A 65 -11.02 9.17 -8.80
CA GLY A 65 -12.41 8.74 -9.04
C GLY A 65 -12.59 7.22 -9.16
N LEU A 66 -11.69 6.44 -8.54
CA LEU A 66 -11.63 4.98 -8.60
C LEU A 66 -12.08 4.29 -7.31
N LEU A 67 -12.85 4.98 -6.46
CA LEU A 67 -13.34 4.38 -5.20
C LEU A 67 -14.24 3.17 -5.45
N ASP A 68 -15.10 3.22 -6.47
CA ASP A 68 -16.00 2.10 -6.80
C ASP A 68 -15.21 0.87 -7.28
N ALA A 69 -14.19 1.09 -8.11
CA ALA A 69 -13.30 0.02 -8.56
C ALA A 69 -12.47 -0.57 -7.40
N LEU A 70 -12.02 0.27 -6.46
CA LEU A 70 -11.35 -0.22 -5.24
C LEU A 70 -12.31 -1.03 -4.35
N ALA A 71 -13.59 -0.62 -4.29
CA ALA A 71 -14.61 -1.28 -3.47
C ALA A 71 -15.03 -2.68 -3.97
N GLU A 72 -14.59 -3.09 -5.17
CA GLU A 72 -14.71 -4.47 -5.63
C GLU A 72 -13.86 -5.45 -4.80
N PHE A 73 -12.84 -4.94 -4.10
CA PHE A 73 -12.00 -5.71 -3.20
C PHE A 73 -12.50 -5.58 -1.76
N THR A 74 -12.45 -6.67 -0.99
CA THR A 74 -12.76 -6.61 0.44
C THR A 74 -11.61 -5.94 1.19
N ALA A 75 -11.90 -4.93 2.01
CA ALA A 75 -10.88 -4.28 2.82
C ALA A 75 -10.19 -5.29 3.78
N PRO A 76 -8.85 -5.29 3.87
CA PRO A 76 -8.13 -6.22 4.73
C PRO A 76 -8.29 -5.87 6.22
N SER A 77 -7.87 -6.78 7.09
CA SER A 77 -7.67 -6.50 8.52
C SER A 77 -6.78 -5.27 8.71
N SER A 78 -7.19 -4.35 9.56
CA SER A 78 -6.43 -3.13 9.87
C SER A 78 -5.04 -3.46 10.43
N LEU A 79 -4.92 -4.53 11.23
CA LEU A 79 -3.63 -4.96 11.76
C LEU A 79 -2.67 -5.38 10.64
N LEU A 80 -3.14 -6.17 9.68
CA LEU A 80 -2.28 -6.65 8.58
C LEU A 80 -1.88 -5.51 7.64
N LEU A 81 -2.82 -4.60 7.38
CA LEU A 81 -2.56 -3.42 6.58
C LEU A 81 -1.59 -2.46 7.28
N ASP A 82 -1.66 -2.32 8.60
CA ASP A 82 -0.71 -1.54 9.39
C ASP A 82 0.71 -2.12 9.28
N VAL A 83 0.85 -3.45 9.35
CA VAL A 83 2.17 -4.11 9.20
C VAL A 83 2.73 -3.88 7.80
N LEU A 84 1.93 -4.06 6.75
CA LEU A 84 2.36 -3.80 5.38
C LEU A 84 2.73 -2.32 5.16
N THR A 85 1.90 -1.40 5.67
CA THR A 85 2.15 0.05 5.61
C THR A 85 3.45 0.42 6.34
N CYS A 86 3.69 -0.18 7.52
CA CYS A 86 4.94 0.00 8.24
C CYS A 86 6.12 -0.45 7.38
N ALA A 87 6.06 -1.66 6.83
CA ALA A 87 7.15 -2.24 6.03
C ALA A 87 7.50 -1.35 4.82
N ASP A 88 6.51 -0.87 4.08
CA ASP A 88 6.71 0.02 2.92
C ASP A 88 7.28 1.39 3.35
N LEU A 89 6.73 2.00 4.41
CA LEU A 89 7.16 3.33 4.83
C LEU A 89 8.50 3.36 5.55
N THR A 90 8.97 2.23 6.09
CA THR A 90 10.28 2.14 6.75
C THR A 90 11.38 1.55 5.86
N THR A 91 11.09 1.32 4.57
CA THR A 91 12.05 0.74 3.62
C THR A 91 12.20 1.66 2.40
N SER A 92 13.44 2.00 2.05
CA SER A 92 13.72 2.78 0.85
C SER A 92 13.51 1.94 -0.42
N PRO A 93 13.40 2.57 -1.61
CA PRO A 93 13.38 1.84 -2.88
C PRO A 93 14.61 0.94 -3.12
N GLN A 94 15.71 1.18 -2.40
CA GLN A 94 16.94 0.39 -2.46
C GLN A 94 16.99 -0.70 -1.37
N GLY A 95 15.93 -0.85 -0.57
CA GLY A 95 15.85 -1.83 0.51
C GLY A 95 16.50 -1.38 1.82
N SER A 96 16.92 -0.12 1.94
CA SER A 96 17.57 0.38 3.16
C SER A 96 16.54 0.85 4.19
N PRO A 97 16.77 0.66 5.50
CA PRO A 97 15.90 1.21 6.54
C PRO A 97 15.84 2.74 6.47
N VAL A 98 14.64 3.31 6.57
CA VAL A 98 14.37 4.75 6.64
C VAL A 98 13.31 5.06 7.69
N ARG A 99 13.22 6.31 8.12
CA ARG A 99 12.10 6.76 8.95
C ARG A 99 10.86 6.95 8.09
N ALA A 100 9.69 6.61 8.64
CA ALA A 100 8.42 6.77 7.95
C ALA A 100 8.15 8.23 7.55
N GLU A 101 8.53 9.20 8.38
CA GLU A 101 8.38 10.62 8.06
C GLU A 101 9.25 11.05 6.88
N ASP A 102 10.49 10.54 6.82
CA ASP A 102 11.41 10.82 5.73
C ASP A 102 10.88 10.21 4.43
N ARG A 103 10.32 8.99 4.49
CA ARG A 103 9.72 8.32 3.32
C ARG A 103 8.50 9.07 2.78
N VAL A 104 7.61 9.54 3.66
CA VAL A 104 6.46 10.37 3.25
C VAL A 104 6.93 11.67 2.60
N THR A 105 7.92 12.34 3.20
CA THR A 105 8.50 13.58 2.65
C THR A 105 9.13 13.35 1.28
N GLU A 106 9.85 12.24 1.14
CA GLU A 106 10.49 11.85 -0.12
C GLU A 106 9.45 11.57 -1.20
N ILE A 107 8.37 10.83 -0.91
CA ILE A 107 7.28 10.59 -1.86
C ILE A 107 6.65 11.93 -2.31
N LEU A 108 6.35 12.83 -1.37
CA LEU A 108 5.78 14.15 -1.71
C LEU A 108 6.71 14.99 -2.59
N SER A 109 8.02 14.83 -2.46
CA SER A 109 9.00 15.57 -3.27
C SER A 109 9.07 15.10 -4.74
N ARG A 110 8.61 13.88 -5.05
CA ARG A 110 8.60 13.32 -6.41
C ARG A 110 7.53 13.94 -7.30
N TYR A 111 6.46 14.46 -6.70
CA TYR A 111 5.25 14.88 -7.40
C TYR A 111 4.92 16.35 -7.10
N PRO A 112 4.52 17.15 -8.10
CA PRO A 112 4.05 18.51 -7.86
C PRO A 112 2.74 18.51 -7.06
N ASN A 113 2.43 19.62 -6.38
CA ASN A 113 1.23 19.75 -5.52
C ASN A 113 -0.11 19.44 -6.25
N GLY A 114 -0.14 19.58 -7.57
CA GLY A 114 -1.31 19.28 -8.42
C GLY A 114 -1.44 17.80 -8.83
N ASP A 115 -0.52 16.94 -8.43
CA ASP A 115 -0.57 15.51 -8.74
C ASP A 115 -1.52 14.75 -7.79
N PRO A 116 -2.33 13.79 -8.29
CA PRO A 116 -3.15 12.92 -7.45
C PRO A 116 -2.38 12.23 -6.32
N VAL A 117 -1.16 11.75 -6.59
CA VAL A 117 -0.32 11.06 -5.58
C VAL A 117 0.08 12.04 -4.48
N HIS A 118 0.52 13.25 -4.85
CA HIS A 118 0.90 14.28 -3.87
C HIS A 118 -0.28 14.61 -2.94
N ARG A 119 -1.46 14.88 -3.49
CA ARG A 119 -2.65 15.21 -2.69
C ARG A 119 -3.11 14.04 -1.83
N ALA A 120 -3.04 12.82 -2.35
CA ALA A 120 -3.39 11.61 -1.61
C ALA A 120 -2.46 11.41 -0.42
N ILE A 121 -1.15 11.37 -0.64
CA ILE A 121 -0.14 11.18 0.40
C ILE A 121 -0.18 12.32 1.42
N GLY A 122 -0.35 13.57 0.98
CA GLY A 122 -0.46 14.71 1.88
C GLY A 122 -1.61 14.59 2.88
N ARG A 123 -2.75 14.02 2.46
CA ARG A 123 -3.90 13.75 3.35
C ARG A 123 -3.78 12.44 4.11
N ALA A 124 -3.12 11.43 3.55
CA ALA A 124 -2.95 10.13 4.17
C ALA A 124 -1.83 10.13 5.23
N ALA A 125 -0.88 11.06 5.15
CA ALA A 125 0.31 11.09 6.01
C ALA A 125 0.01 10.90 7.51
N PRO A 126 -0.95 11.59 8.14
CA PRO A 126 -1.24 11.36 9.56
C PRO A 126 -1.67 9.92 9.87
N SER A 127 -2.52 9.30 9.03
CA SER A 127 -2.98 7.92 9.26
C SER A 127 -1.90 6.90 8.95
N LEU A 128 -1.09 7.15 7.91
CA LEU A 128 0.04 6.31 7.52
C LEU A 128 1.14 6.27 8.58
N LEU A 129 1.52 7.43 9.12
CA LEU A 129 2.50 7.52 10.19
C LEU A 129 1.98 6.88 11.49
N ALA A 130 0.69 7.05 11.80
CA ALA A 130 0.08 6.39 12.94
C ALA A 130 0.06 4.86 12.79
N ALA A 131 -0.16 4.34 11.57
CA ALA A 131 -0.08 2.91 11.27
C ALA A 131 1.33 2.36 11.49
N ALA A 132 2.34 3.01 10.93
CA ALA A 132 3.75 2.64 11.14
C ALA A 132 4.13 2.66 12.64
N ALA A 133 3.70 3.69 13.38
CA ALA A 133 3.99 3.82 14.81
C ALA A 133 3.36 2.70 15.65
N ARG A 134 2.13 2.25 15.34
CA ARG A 134 1.47 1.12 16.06
C ARG A 134 2.28 -0.17 15.96
N VAL A 135 2.89 -0.42 14.79
CA VAL A 135 3.70 -1.62 14.55
C VAL A 135 5.10 -1.46 15.14
N GLY A 136 5.75 -0.31 14.92
CA GLY A 136 7.09 -0.03 15.44
C GLY A 136 7.18 -0.03 16.97
N ALA A 137 6.15 0.44 17.67
CA ALA A 137 6.07 0.38 19.13
C ALA A 137 5.89 -1.05 19.68
N SER A 138 5.48 -2.00 18.83
CA SER A 138 5.27 -3.42 19.18
C SER A 138 6.48 -4.30 18.87
N ALA A 139 7.54 -3.75 18.27
CA ALA A 139 8.80 -4.44 17.96
C ALA A 139 9.90 -4.21 19.01
N CYS A 140 9.55 -3.61 20.15
CA CYS A 140 10.43 -3.34 21.30
C CYS A 140 10.15 -4.30 22.46
#